data_AF-A0AB35PX90-F1
#
_entry.id   AF-A0AB35PX90-F1
#
_cell.length_a   1.000
_cell.length_b   1.000
_cell.length_c   1.000
_cell.angle_alpha   90.00
_cell.angle_beta   90.00
_cell.angle_gamma   90.00
#
_symmetry.space_group_name_H-M   'P 1'
#
loop_
_entity.id
_entity.type
_entity.pdbx_description
1 polymer ?
#
loop_
_entity_poly.entity_id
_entity_poly.type
_entity_poly.pdbx_seq_one_letter_code
_entity_poly.pdbx_strand_id
1 'polypeptide(L)'
;MLVRQQEPYPQSAPPAVVGKMVQIPYVTVPLYAALLIALGWFGGEQWRNKPEPQPMRQPVAHAALVPLNQPAVKTAVTAVKAEPEMKAEPEIAIDEDTLPPLRYSAHVYASLAEKRSIVLNGQSWKEGDSPLPNLVIEQIQQDLTVFSFNGKTFTLAALDDWPGGAIEESPQAE
;
A
#
# COMPACT_ATOMS: atom_id res chain seq x y z
N MET A 1 82.24 15.05 -33.36
CA MET A 1 82.11 14.74 -31.91
C MET A 1 81.08 15.68 -31.32
N LEU A 2 79.99 15.17 -30.74
CA LEU A 2 79.31 15.75 -29.58
C LEU A 2 78.25 14.74 -29.09
N VAL A 3 78.68 13.78 -28.26
CA VAL A 3 77.79 12.92 -27.48
C VAL A 3 77.28 13.76 -26.32
N ARG A 4 75.98 14.08 -26.30
CA ARG A 4 75.35 14.67 -25.11
C ARG A 4 75.15 13.57 -24.09
N GLN A 5 75.86 13.69 -22.96
CA GLN A 5 75.66 12.89 -21.76
C GLN A 5 74.23 13.14 -21.23
N GLN A 6 73.42 12.10 -21.15
CA GLN A 6 72.14 12.12 -20.42
C GLN A 6 72.45 12.03 -18.92
N GLU A 7 71.97 12.99 -18.14
CA GLU A 7 72.03 12.96 -16.68
C GLU A 7 71.20 11.78 -16.13
N PRO A 8 71.68 11.10 -15.06
CA PRO A 8 70.93 10.00 -14.46
C PRO A 8 69.67 10.56 -13.77
N TYR A 9 68.52 10.02 -14.16
CA TYR A 9 67.23 10.32 -13.52
C TYR A 9 67.31 10.09 -11.99
N PRO A 10 66.74 10.98 -11.15
CA PRO A 10 66.65 10.71 -9.73
C PRO A 10 65.72 9.52 -9.50
N GLN A 11 66.22 8.54 -8.75
CA GLN A 11 65.49 7.33 -8.38
C GLN A 11 64.34 7.72 -7.44
N SER A 12 63.11 7.74 -7.96
CA SER A 12 61.90 7.99 -7.19
C SER A 12 61.78 6.93 -6.08
N ALA A 13 61.95 7.35 -4.82
CA ALA A 13 61.67 6.48 -3.67
C ALA A 13 60.18 6.05 -3.72
N PRO A 14 59.85 4.78 -3.41
CA PRO A 14 58.46 4.35 -3.38
C PRO A 14 57.70 5.12 -2.28
N PRO A 15 56.44 5.51 -2.51
CA PRO A 15 55.63 6.10 -1.46
C PRO A 15 55.43 5.05 -0.37
N ALA A 16 55.96 5.31 0.83
CA ALA A 16 55.60 4.56 2.01
C ALA A 16 54.12 4.79 2.29
N VAL A 17 53.26 3.90 1.81
CA VAL A 17 51.85 3.85 2.21
C VAL A 17 51.82 3.40 3.66
N VAL A 18 51.81 4.37 4.58
CA VAL A 18 51.48 4.14 5.98
C VAL A 18 49.98 3.84 6.03
N GLY A 19 49.64 2.59 5.77
CA GLY A 19 48.30 2.06 6.01
C GLY A 19 48.04 2.12 7.51
N LYS A 20 47.29 3.12 7.94
CA LYS A 20 46.80 3.23 9.32
C LYS A 20 45.82 2.08 9.53
N MET A 21 46.31 0.93 9.99
CA MET A 21 45.47 -0.18 10.41
C MET A 21 44.58 0.34 11.54
N VAL A 22 43.29 0.51 11.27
CA VAL A 22 42.30 0.87 12.29
C VAL A 22 42.16 -0.35 13.18
N GLN A 23 42.97 -0.41 14.24
CA GLN A 23 42.79 -1.35 15.34
C GLN A 23 41.44 -1.02 15.99
N ILE A 24 40.40 -1.75 15.60
CA ILE A 24 39.08 -1.60 16.20
C ILE A 24 39.21 -2.11 17.63
N PRO A 25 39.08 -1.25 18.65
CA PRO A 25 39.20 -1.70 20.03
C PRO A 25 38.06 -2.68 20.31
N TYR A 26 38.37 -3.76 21.03
CA TYR A 26 37.47 -4.91 21.22
C TYR A 26 36.09 -4.53 21.81
N VAL A 27 36.00 -3.39 22.47
CA VAL A 27 34.77 -2.80 23.04
C VAL A 27 33.81 -2.21 22.01
N THR A 28 34.27 -1.92 20.80
CA THR A 28 33.45 -1.31 19.75
C THR A 28 32.49 -2.32 19.11
N VAL A 29 32.89 -3.59 19.02
CA VAL A 29 32.08 -4.68 18.46
C VAL A 29 30.78 -4.93 19.25
N PRO A 30 30.80 -5.12 20.59
CA PRO A 30 29.56 -5.33 21.34
C PRO A 30 28.66 -4.09 21.35
N LEU A 31 29.22 -2.88 21.26
CA LEU A 31 28.45 -1.63 21.25
C LEU A 31 27.66 -1.49 19.94
N TYR A 32 28.28 -1.78 18.79
CA TYR A 32 27.57 -1.81 17.51
C TYR A 32 26.60 -2.99 17.41
N ALA A 33 26.92 -4.15 17.99
CA ALA A 33 26.00 -5.29 18.03
C ALA A 33 24.72 -4.95 18.80
N ALA A 34 24.83 -4.31 19.97
CA ALA A 34 23.67 -3.85 20.73
C ALA A 34 22.84 -2.81 19.97
N LEU A 35 23.51 -1.88 19.27
CA LEU A 35 22.84 -0.88 18.43
C LEU A 35 22.05 -1.52 17.28
N LEU A 36 22.63 -2.50 16.58
CA LEU A 36 21.98 -3.22 15.49
C LEU A 36 20.80 -4.08 15.96
N ILE A 37 20.91 -4.69 17.14
CA ILE A 37 19.79 -5.45 17.74
C ILE A 37 18.66 -4.49 18.14
N ALA A 38 18.97 -3.36 18.75
CA ALA A 38 17.97 -2.34 19.11
C ALA A 38 17.24 -1.78 17.87
N LEU A 39 17.97 -1.49 16.78
CA LEU A 39 17.36 -1.03 15.52
C LEU A 39 16.60 -2.14 14.79
N GLY A 40 17.14 -3.36 14.76
CA GLY A 40 16.53 -4.50 14.08
C GLY A 40 15.24 -4.98 14.75
N TRP A 41 15.15 -4.90 16.09
CA TRP A 41 13.96 -5.25 16.84
C TRP A 41 12.80 -4.27 16.57
N PHE A 42 13.11 -2.97 16.48
CA PHE A 42 12.12 -1.92 16.18
C PHE A 42 11.56 -2.01 14.76
N GLY A 43 12.37 -2.44 13.78
CA GLY A 43 11.92 -2.63 12.40
C GLY A 43 10.93 -3.79 12.21
N GLY A 44 11.02 -4.84 13.02
CA GLY A 44 10.22 -6.06 12.88
C GLY A 44 8.84 -6.04 13.54
N GLU A 45 8.63 -5.22 14.57
CA GLU A 45 7.37 -5.20 15.33
C GLU A 45 6.20 -4.52 14.58
N GLN A 46 6.49 -3.60 13.66
CA GLN A 46 5.44 -2.91 12.89
C GLN A 46 4.69 -3.84 11.91
N TRP A 47 5.27 -4.99 11.54
CA TRP A 47 4.66 -5.94 10.60
C TRP A 47 3.92 -7.09 11.30
N ARG A 48 4.04 -7.23 12.63
CA ARG A 48 3.31 -8.24 13.42
C ARG A 48 1.93 -7.79 13.86
N ASN A 49 1.69 -6.47 13.91
CA ASN A 49 0.36 -5.93 14.13
C ASN A 49 -0.36 -5.86 12.78
N LYS A 50 -1.09 -6.92 12.42
CA LYS A 50 -2.25 -6.71 11.54
C LYS A 50 -3.11 -5.64 12.23
N PRO A 51 -3.62 -4.61 11.52
CA PRO A 51 -4.58 -3.70 12.14
C PRO A 51 -5.78 -4.54 12.59
N GLU A 52 -5.89 -4.77 13.90
CA GLU A 52 -7.12 -5.30 14.46
C GLU A 52 -8.22 -4.31 14.10
N PRO A 53 -9.36 -4.77 13.53
CA PRO A 53 -10.49 -3.90 13.30
C PRO A 53 -10.96 -3.37 14.65
N GLN A 54 -10.61 -2.12 14.96
CA GLN A 54 -11.08 -1.46 16.16
C GLN A 54 -12.61 -1.40 16.09
N PRO A 55 -13.35 -2.02 17.02
CA PRO A 55 -14.76 -1.73 17.15
C PRO A 55 -14.84 -0.25 17.55
N MET A 56 -15.43 0.56 16.68
CA MET A 56 -15.69 1.98 16.91
C MET A 56 -16.23 2.18 18.32
N ARG A 57 -15.39 2.63 19.25
CA ARG A 57 -15.87 3.30 20.45
C ARG A 57 -16.32 4.67 20.03
N GLN A 58 -17.59 4.75 19.63
CA GLN A 58 -18.32 6.00 19.53
C GLN A 58 -18.22 6.73 20.88
N PRO A 59 -17.63 7.94 20.95
CA PRO A 59 -17.78 8.79 22.11
C PRO A 59 -19.11 9.53 21.94
N VAL A 60 -20.22 8.93 22.38
CA VAL A 60 -21.45 9.72 22.56
C VAL A 60 -21.24 10.55 23.82
N ALA A 61 -20.86 11.80 23.61
CA ALA A 61 -20.78 12.82 24.64
C ALA A 61 -22.12 12.91 25.39
N HIS A 62 -22.04 12.87 26.71
CA HIS A 62 -23.17 13.03 27.61
C HIS A 62 -23.73 14.45 27.46
N ALA A 63 -24.94 14.59 26.93
CA ALA A 63 -25.67 15.85 26.95
C ALA A 63 -27.10 15.63 27.47
N ALA A 64 -27.33 16.21 28.65
CA ALA A 64 -28.60 16.71 29.16
C ALA A 64 -29.68 15.70 29.59
N LEU A 65 -29.72 15.53 30.91
CA LEU A 65 -30.87 15.17 31.72
C LEU A 65 -32.12 16.00 31.35
N VAL A 66 -33.22 15.35 30.96
CA VAL A 66 -34.58 15.93 31.07
C VAL A 66 -35.50 14.86 31.68
N PRO A 67 -36.14 15.12 32.83
CA PRO A 67 -36.90 14.12 33.57
C PRO A 67 -38.23 13.78 32.88
N LEU A 68 -38.66 12.53 33.01
CA LEU A 68 -39.99 12.05 32.62
C LEU A 68 -41.07 12.88 33.30
N ASN A 69 -41.93 13.55 32.52
CA ASN A 69 -43.14 14.19 33.02
C ASN A 69 -44.33 14.00 32.04
N GLN A 70 -45.19 13.03 32.38
CA GLN A 70 -46.65 12.98 32.11
C GLN A 70 -47.16 12.46 30.72
N PRO A 71 -48.46 12.10 30.55
CA PRO A 71 -48.94 10.71 30.63
C PRO A 71 -49.82 10.31 29.41
N ALA A 72 -50.29 9.07 29.41
CA ALA A 72 -51.06 8.42 28.35
C ALA A 72 -52.34 9.14 27.89
N VAL A 73 -52.59 9.20 26.57
CA VAL A 73 -53.94 9.23 25.99
C VAL A 73 -54.01 8.27 24.79
N LYS A 74 -55.01 7.39 24.88
CA LYS A 74 -55.42 6.35 23.93
C LYS A 74 -55.90 6.97 22.61
N THR A 75 -55.78 6.23 21.51
CA THR A 75 -56.92 5.79 20.65
C THR A 75 -56.46 5.50 19.21
N ALA A 76 -56.97 4.37 18.71
CA ALA A 76 -57.14 3.98 17.31
C ALA A 76 -55.91 3.58 16.48
N VAL A 77 -55.72 2.26 16.44
CA VAL A 77 -55.36 1.56 15.20
C VAL A 77 -56.43 1.89 14.15
N THR A 78 -56.00 2.45 13.02
CA THR A 78 -56.74 2.34 11.75
C THR A 78 -55.69 2.05 10.68
N ALA A 79 -55.60 0.77 10.33
CA ALA A 79 -55.12 0.36 9.03
C ALA A 79 -56.08 0.93 7.98
N VAL A 80 -55.57 1.59 6.94
CA VAL A 80 -56.01 1.45 5.54
C VAL A 80 -54.97 2.09 4.62
N LYS A 81 -54.65 1.33 3.57
CA LYS A 81 -53.99 1.70 2.30
C LYS A 81 -52.46 1.73 2.27
N ALA A 82 -51.93 0.54 1.99
CA ALA A 82 -50.82 0.41 1.06
C ALA A 82 -51.19 1.09 -0.27
N GLU A 83 -50.51 2.19 -0.56
CA GLU A 83 -50.30 2.69 -1.90
C GLU A 83 -48.78 2.62 -2.09
N PRO A 84 -48.27 1.89 -3.11
CA PRO A 84 -46.85 1.76 -3.30
C PRO A 84 -46.36 3.09 -3.86
N GLU A 85 -45.70 3.91 -3.05
CA GLU A 85 -44.74 4.88 -3.55
C GLU A 85 -43.60 4.09 -4.19
N MET A 86 -43.84 3.76 -5.46
CA MET A 86 -42.83 3.38 -6.43
C MET A 86 -41.92 4.58 -6.64
N LYS A 87 -41.00 4.77 -5.71
CA LYS A 87 -39.76 5.47 -5.95
C LYS A 87 -38.66 4.51 -5.54
N ALA A 88 -38.56 3.44 -6.33
CA ALA A 88 -37.34 2.66 -6.44
C ALA A 88 -36.25 3.66 -6.87
N GLU A 89 -35.46 4.07 -5.88
CA GLU A 89 -34.03 4.28 -6.02
C GLU A 89 -33.52 3.35 -7.11
N PRO A 90 -32.80 3.85 -8.13
CA PRO A 90 -32.44 3.02 -9.28
C PRO A 90 -31.72 1.81 -8.71
N GLU A 91 -32.31 0.64 -8.91
CA GLU A 91 -31.56 -0.60 -8.87
C GLU A 91 -30.39 -0.33 -9.80
N ILE A 92 -29.22 -0.11 -9.22
CA ILE A 92 -27.98 -0.11 -9.98
C ILE A 92 -27.94 -1.55 -10.46
N ALA A 93 -28.42 -1.76 -11.69
CA ALA A 93 -28.02 -2.90 -12.47
C ALA A 93 -26.50 -2.83 -12.44
N ILE A 94 -25.92 -3.63 -11.55
CA ILE A 94 -24.53 -4.04 -11.65
C ILE A 94 -24.50 -4.82 -12.96
N ASP A 95 -24.41 -4.09 -14.06
CA ASP A 95 -23.88 -4.63 -15.29
C ASP A 95 -22.62 -5.39 -14.86
N GLU A 96 -22.57 -6.70 -15.10
CA GLU A 96 -21.42 -7.55 -14.75
C GLU A 96 -20.10 -7.02 -15.35
N ASP A 97 -20.21 -6.13 -16.33
CA ASP A 97 -19.14 -5.36 -16.97
C ASP A 97 -18.66 -4.12 -16.18
N THR A 98 -19.27 -3.79 -15.04
CA THR A 98 -18.87 -2.62 -14.22
C THR A 98 -17.99 -3.03 -13.05
N LEU A 99 -16.83 -2.36 -12.94
CA LEU A 99 -15.90 -2.59 -11.85
C LEU A 99 -16.28 -1.71 -10.66
N PRO A 100 -16.45 -2.26 -9.43
CA PRO A 100 -16.74 -1.46 -8.27
C PRO A 100 -15.54 -0.58 -7.89
N PRO A 101 -15.73 0.46 -7.06
CA PRO A 101 -14.64 1.33 -6.62
C PRO A 101 -13.50 0.54 -5.97
N LEU A 102 -12.26 0.85 -6.32
CA LEU A 102 -11.06 0.25 -5.76
C LEU A 102 -10.22 1.32 -5.07
N ARG A 103 -9.84 1.06 -3.82
CA ARG A 103 -8.90 1.91 -3.07
C ARG A 103 -7.49 1.36 -3.16
N TYR A 104 -6.58 2.10 -3.75
CA TYR A 104 -5.19 1.74 -3.93
C TYR A 104 -4.34 2.43 -2.87
N SER A 105 -3.91 1.68 -1.86
CA SER A 105 -3.25 2.28 -0.68
C SER A 105 -1.75 2.06 -0.61
N ALA A 106 -1.21 1.01 -1.24
CA ALA A 106 0.22 0.76 -1.23
C ALA A 106 0.67 0.00 -2.48
N HIS A 107 1.88 0.32 -2.93
CA HIS A 107 2.52 -0.31 -4.08
C HIS A 107 3.94 -0.72 -3.70
N VAL A 108 4.30 -1.98 -3.89
CA VAL A 108 5.66 -2.49 -3.68
C VAL A 108 6.12 -3.23 -4.93
N TYR A 109 7.10 -2.64 -5.60
CA TYR A 109 7.75 -3.23 -6.75
C TYR A 109 9.04 -3.98 -6.36
N ALA A 110 9.29 -5.10 -7.02
CA ALA A 110 10.49 -5.90 -6.88
C ALA A 110 10.84 -6.56 -8.22
N SER A 111 12.11 -6.88 -8.43
CA SER A 111 12.57 -7.55 -9.67
C SER A 111 11.87 -8.89 -9.90
N LEU A 112 11.61 -9.64 -8.83
CA LEU A 112 10.89 -10.92 -8.86
C LEU A 112 9.38 -10.69 -8.73
N ALA A 113 8.60 -11.20 -9.69
CA ALA A 113 7.14 -11.18 -9.73
C ALA A 113 6.48 -11.56 -8.39
N GLU A 114 6.91 -12.69 -7.83
CA GLU A 114 6.45 -13.24 -6.54
C GLU A 114 6.67 -12.32 -5.32
N LYS A 115 7.60 -11.36 -5.43
CA LYS A 115 7.91 -10.38 -4.37
C LYS A 115 7.16 -9.06 -4.55
N ARG A 116 6.51 -8.85 -5.69
CA ARG A 116 5.66 -7.68 -5.91
C ARG A 116 4.37 -7.84 -5.13
N SER A 117 3.86 -6.72 -4.62
CA SER A 117 2.60 -6.70 -3.90
C SER A 117 1.97 -5.32 -3.91
N ILE A 118 0.65 -5.29 -3.94
CA ILE A 118 -0.16 -4.08 -3.88
C ILE A 118 -1.20 -4.22 -2.78
N VAL A 119 -1.70 -3.10 -2.26
CA VAL A 119 -2.81 -3.10 -1.31
C VAL A 119 -4.03 -2.47 -1.95
N LEU A 120 -5.06 -3.29 -2.15
CA LEU A 120 -6.36 -2.88 -2.69
C LEU A 120 -7.44 -3.12 -1.64
N ASN A 121 -8.27 -2.09 -1.40
CA ASN A 121 -9.35 -2.14 -0.42
C ASN A 121 -8.89 -2.59 0.99
N GLY A 122 -7.65 -2.23 1.35
CA GLY A 122 -7.03 -2.58 2.64
C GLY A 122 -6.44 -4.01 2.72
N GLN A 123 -6.50 -4.80 1.65
CA GLN A 123 -5.92 -6.15 1.60
C GLN A 123 -4.73 -6.20 0.63
N SER A 124 -3.69 -6.96 1.01
CA SER A 124 -2.51 -7.15 0.17
C SER A 124 -2.72 -8.26 -0.85
N TRP A 125 -2.33 -8.00 -2.09
CA TRP A 125 -2.46 -8.90 -3.24
C TRP A 125 -1.16 -8.99 -4.02
N LYS A 126 -0.95 -10.11 -4.72
CA LYS A 126 0.21 -10.37 -5.57
C LYS A 126 -0.20 -10.49 -7.03
N GLU A 127 0.78 -10.55 -7.92
CA GLU A 127 0.55 -10.92 -9.32
C GLU A 127 -0.09 -12.31 -9.40
N GLY A 128 -1.12 -12.44 -10.23
CA GLY A 128 -1.97 -13.63 -10.39
C GLY A 128 -3.12 -13.73 -9.40
N ASP A 129 -3.14 -12.95 -8.32
CA ASP A 129 -4.26 -12.98 -7.37
C ASP A 129 -5.49 -12.25 -7.91
N SER A 130 -6.66 -12.63 -7.38
CA SER A 130 -7.95 -12.03 -7.75
C SER A 130 -8.58 -11.28 -6.58
N PRO A 131 -8.46 -9.94 -6.50
CA PRO A 131 -9.02 -9.15 -5.41
C PRO A 131 -10.56 -9.08 -5.43
N LEU A 132 -11.16 -9.27 -6.60
CA LEU A 132 -12.61 -9.28 -6.82
C LEU A 132 -12.98 -10.43 -7.78
N PRO A 133 -14.24 -10.89 -7.78
CA PRO A 133 -14.71 -11.81 -8.81
C PRO A 133 -14.48 -11.20 -10.21
N ASN A 134 -13.97 -12.05 -11.11
CA ASN A 134 -13.63 -11.70 -12.48
C ASN A 134 -12.52 -10.65 -12.65
N LEU A 135 -11.86 -10.19 -11.57
CA LEU A 135 -10.71 -9.27 -11.61
C LEU A 135 -9.43 -10.01 -11.24
N VAL A 136 -8.45 -10.04 -12.14
CA VAL A 136 -7.14 -10.66 -11.94
C VAL A 136 -6.05 -9.59 -12.04
N ILE A 137 -5.05 -9.68 -11.18
CA ILE A 137 -3.85 -8.85 -11.27
C ILE A 137 -2.88 -9.55 -12.23
N GLU A 138 -2.83 -9.10 -13.48
CA GLU A 138 -1.93 -9.69 -14.48
C GLU A 138 -0.48 -9.34 -14.18
N GLN A 139 -0.20 -8.07 -13.90
CA GLN A 139 1.16 -7.59 -13.72
C GLN A 139 1.23 -6.33 -12.87
N ILE A 140 2.13 -6.33 -11.89
CA ILE A 140 2.49 -5.16 -11.10
C ILE A 140 3.79 -4.60 -11.72
N GLN A 141 3.68 -3.46 -12.41
CA GLN A 141 4.82 -2.71 -12.91
C GLN A 141 5.28 -1.69 -11.87
N GLN A 142 6.31 -0.91 -12.15
CA GLN A 142 6.86 0.02 -11.16
C GLN A 142 5.92 1.20 -10.88
N ASP A 143 5.30 1.75 -11.92
CA ASP A 143 4.49 2.97 -11.83
C ASP A 143 2.99 2.71 -12.04
N LEU A 144 2.62 1.50 -12.47
CA LEU A 144 1.24 1.10 -12.76
C LEU A 144 1.03 -0.39 -12.51
N THR A 145 -0.22 -0.81 -12.50
CA THR A 145 -0.63 -2.21 -12.40
C THR A 145 -1.58 -2.55 -13.54
N VAL A 146 -1.32 -3.66 -14.20
CA VAL A 146 -2.16 -4.24 -15.25
C VAL A 146 -3.13 -5.21 -14.59
N PHE A 147 -4.41 -4.98 -14.85
CA PHE A 147 -5.50 -5.81 -14.39
C PHE A 147 -6.24 -6.41 -15.58
N SER A 148 -6.86 -7.56 -15.37
CA SER A 148 -7.81 -8.19 -16.31
C SER A 148 -9.15 -8.32 -15.63
N PHE A 149 -10.19 -7.68 -16.17
CA PHE A 149 -11.56 -7.78 -15.66
C PHE A 149 -12.51 -8.27 -16.74
N ASN A 150 -13.20 -9.39 -16.51
CA ASN A 150 -14.03 -10.06 -17.52
C ASN A 150 -13.31 -10.31 -18.86
N GLY A 151 -11.98 -10.54 -18.81
CA GLY A 151 -11.15 -10.74 -20.00
C GLY A 151 -10.70 -9.45 -20.71
N LYS A 152 -11.11 -8.27 -20.23
CA LYS A 152 -10.63 -6.96 -20.72
C LYS A 152 -9.47 -6.50 -19.84
N THR A 153 -8.34 -6.16 -20.46
CA THR A 153 -7.18 -5.64 -19.74
C THR A 153 -7.26 -4.12 -19.59
N PHE A 154 -6.93 -3.62 -18.41
CA PHE A 154 -6.81 -2.19 -18.15
C PHE A 154 -5.63 -1.91 -17.23
N THR A 155 -5.12 -0.68 -17.30
CA THR A 155 -4.00 -0.23 -16.47
C THR A 155 -4.47 0.80 -15.46
N LEU A 156 -4.02 0.66 -14.22
CA LEU A 156 -4.26 1.63 -13.15
C LEU A 156 -2.91 2.12 -12.62
N ALA A 157 -2.73 3.43 -12.53
CA ALA A 157 -1.50 4.01 -11.98
C ALA A 157 -1.33 3.60 -10.51
N ALA A 158 -0.09 3.47 -10.06
CA ALA A 158 0.20 3.12 -8.68
C ALA A 158 -0.37 4.19 -7.73
N LEU A 159 -1.09 3.74 -6.70
CA LEU A 159 -1.76 4.59 -5.70
C LEU A 159 -2.94 5.41 -6.23
N ASP A 160 -3.35 5.19 -7.48
CA ASP A 160 -4.53 5.83 -8.03
C ASP A 160 -5.78 5.00 -7.73
N ASP A 161 -6.81 5.64 -7.21
CA ASP A 161 -8.06 4.98 -6.84
C ASP A 161 -8.97 4.83 -8.06
N TRP A 162 -9.59 3.66 -8.20
CA TRP A 162 -10.64 3.49 -9.20
C TRP A 162 -11.97 4.00 -8.63
N PRO A 163 -12.64 4.97 -9.27
CA PRO A 163 -13.90 5.53 -8.77
C PRO A 163 -15.10 4.57 -8.90
N GLY A 164 -14.95 3.48 -9.64
CA GLY A 164 -16.05 2.59 -10.02
C GLY A 164 -16.63 2.97 -11.39
N GLY A 165 -17.03 1.97 -12.18
CA GLY A 165 -17.62 2.18 -13.50
C GLY A 165 -17.14 1.19 -14.56
N ALA A 166 -17.46 1.49 -15.82
CA ALA A 166 -16.99 0.71 -16.96
C ALA A 166 -15.48 0.90 -17.15
N ILE A 167 -14.79 -0.18 -17.49
CA ILE A 167 -13.39 -0.14 -17.87
C ILE A 167 -13.28 0.26 -19.33
N GLU A 168 -12.71 1.45 -19.55
CA GLU A 168 -12.26 1.89 -20.86
C GLU A 168 -10.97 1.13 -21.19
N GLU A 169 -10.96 0.40 -22.30
CA GLU A 169 -9.76 -0.27 -22.82
C GLU A 169 -8.68 0.79 -23.02
N SER A 170 -7.67 0.79 -22.15
CA SER A 170 -6.55 1.73 -22.29
C SER A 170 -5.72 1.29 -23.50
N PRO A 171 -5.52 2.16 -24.51
CA PRO A 171 -4.73 1.80 -25.68
C PRO A 171 -3.32 1.46 -25.22
N GLN A 172 -2.98 0.19 -25.35
CA GLN A 172 -1.66 -0.35 -25.10
C GLN A 172 -0.68 0.42 -25.99
N ALA A 173 0.15 1.27 -25.39
CA ALA A 173 1.16 2.01 -26.11
C ALA A 173 2.11 1.01 -26.80
N GLU A 174 2.09 1.04 -28.13
CA GLU A 174 2.92 0.26 -29.07
C GLU A 174 4.41 0.62 -28.98
#